data_AF-A0A926PYH8-F1
#
_entry.id   AF-A0A926PYH8-F1
#
_cell.length_a   1.000
_cell.length_b   1.000
_cell.length_c   1.000
_cell.angle_alpha   90.00
_cell.angle_beta   90.00
_cell.angle_gamma   90.00
#
_symmetry.space_group_name_H-M   'P 1'
#
loop_
_entity.id
_entity.type
_entity.pdbx_description
1 polymer ?
#
loop_
_entity_poly.entity_id
_entity_poly.type
_entity_poly.pdbx_seq_one_letter_code
_entity_poly.pdbx_strand_id
1 'polypeptide(L)'
;MKFQVDAVDGSGRIVGRNIGEDIPIGSIFTRITKTQFEGHSPHITSTDLGIVASIRLTLKKVEWYGRSIDIIPGGHSAGLLVDGAGMSILNSVLENRKQREYVYIVVQ
;
A
#
# COMPACT_ATOMS: atom_id res chain seq x y z
N MET A 1 11.03 1.95 -0.12
CA MET A 1 9.78 2.72 -0.27
C MET A 1 8.56 1.88 0.15
N LYS A 2 7.57 2.47 0.84
CA LYS A 2 6.34 1.77 1.29
C LYS A 2 5.10 2.56 0.89
N PHE A 3 4.07 1.86 0.41
CA PHE A 3 2.76 2.43 0.11
C PHE A 3 1.73 1.82 1.05
N GLN A 4 1.12 2.65 1.90
CA GLN A 4 -0.01 2.28 2.74
C GLN A 4 -1.22 2.01 1.85
N VAL A 5 -1.86 0.87 2.00
CA VAL A 5 -3.05 0.48 1.25
C VAL A 5 -4.28 0.65 2.12
N ASP A 6 -5.19 1.52 1.68
CA ASP A 6 -6.46 1.76 2.38
C ASP A 6 -7.55 0.81 1.85
N ALA A 7 -7.60 0.64 0.52
CA ALA A 7 -8.57 -0.21 -0.16
C ALA A 7 -8.08 -0.67 -1.54
N VAL A 8 -8.77 -1.67 -2.09
CA VAL A 8 -8.78 -1.97 -3.53
C VAL A 8 -10.19 -1.73 -4.01
N ASP A 9 -10.38 -0.89 -5.03
CA ASP A 9 -11.72 -0.58 -5.53
C ASP A 9 -12.23 -1.65 -6.51
N GLY A 10 -13.50 -1.53 -6.92
CA GLY A 10 -14.16 -2.50 -7.81
C GLY A 10 -13.54 -2.61 -9.21
N SER A 11 -12.60 -1.72 -9.58
CA SER A 11 -11.83 -1.80 -10.83
C SER A 11 -10.49 -2.51 -10.66
N GLY A 12 -10.15 -2.95 -9.44
CA GLY A 12 -8.86 -3.56 -9.13
C GLY A 12 -7.75 -2.55 -8.86
N ARG A 13 -8.08 -1.26 -8.73
CA ARG A 13 -7.11 -0.20 -8.43
C ARG A 13 -6.81 -0.17 -6.93
N ILE A 14 -5.53 -0.17 -6.59
CA ILE A 14 -5.07 -0.03 -5.19
C ILE A 14 -5.12 1.44 -4.82
N VAL A 15 -5.86 1.81 -3.77
CA VAL A 15 -5.97 3.18 -3.27
C VAL A 15 -5.26 3.27 -1.93
N GLY A 16 -4.46 4.32 -1.76
CA GLY A 16 -3.70 4.50 -0.53
C GLY A 16 -2.79 5.70 -0.54
N ARG A 17 -1.74 5.66 0.27
CA ARG A 17 -0.77 6.75 0.48
C ARG A 17 0.67 6.28 0.41
N ASN A 18 1.51 6.98 -0.33
CA ASN A 18 2.96 6.83 -0.23
C ASN A 18 3.46 7.49 1.05
N ILE A 19 4.11 6.73 1.93
CA ILE A 19 4.55 7.21 3.25
C ILE A 19 6.06 7.52 3.30
N GLY A 20 6.77 7.42 2.17
CA GLY A 20 8.21 7.64 2.11
C GLY A 20 8.63 8.38 0.85
N GLU A 21 9.76 7.96 0.28
CA GLU A 21 10.31 8.47 -0.98
C GLU A 21 9.43 8.18 -2.19
N ASP A 22 9.62 8.94 -3.27
CA ASP A 22 8.90 8.79 -4.52
C ASP A 22 9.03 7.38 -5.10
N ILE A 23 7.91 6.83 -5.61
CA ILE A 23 7.87 5.50 -6.22
C ILE A 23 7.58 5.65 -7.72
N PRO A 24 8.55 5.38 -8.62
CA PRO A 24 8.33 5.49 -10.05
C PRO A 24 7.50 4.34 -10.62
N ILE A 25 6.77 4.57 -11.71
CA ILE A 25 6.19 3.50 -12.54
C ILE A 25 7.29 2.48 -12.91
N GLY A 26 6.91 1.21 -12.99
CA GLY A 26 7.82 0.09 -13.20
C GLY A 26 8.38 -0.50 -11.90
N SER A 27 8.25 0.21 -10.77
CA SER A 27 8.60 -0.32 -9.44
C SER A 27 7.87 -1.63 -9.15
N ILE A 28 8.56 -2.57 -8.48
CA ILE A 28 8.00 -3.88 -8.14
C ILE A 28 7.80 -3.96 -6.63
N PHE A 29 6.55 -4.11 -6.21
CA PHE A 29 6.20 -4.43 -4.84
C PHE A 29 6.37 -5.93 -4.61
N THR A 30 7.12 -6.30 -3.57
CA THR A 30 7.54 -7.69 -3.32
C THR A 30 7.01 -8.29 -2.04
N ARG A 31 6.52 -7.47 -1.12
CA ARG A 31 6.02 -7.91 0.19
C ARG A 31 4.88 -7.05 0.69
N ILE A 32 4.00 -7.69 1.46
CA ILE A 32 2.97 -7.05 2.26
C ILE A 32 3.43 -7.05 3.71
N THR A 33 3.40 -5.89 4.36
CA THR A 33 3.69 -5.75 5.81
C THR A 33 2.49 -5.17 6.55
N LYS A 34 2.38 -5.44 7.84
CA LYS A 34 1.35 -4.86 8.71
C LYS A 34 1.95 -4.06 9.85
N THR A 35 1.25 -3.01 10.27
CA THR A 35 1.58 -2.26 11.48
C THR A 35 0.31 -2.08 12.30
N GLN A 36 0.38 -2.36 13.60
CA GLN A 36 -0.70 -2.11 14.56
C GLN A 36 -0.41 -0.80 15.28
N PHE A 37 -1.40 0.08 15.36
CA PHE A 37 -1.34 1.25 16.23
C PHE A 37 -2.14 0.99 17.50
N GLU A 38 -1.57 1.35 18.65
CA GLU A 38 -2.15 1.19 19.98
C GLU A 38 -2.16 2.53 20.74
N GLY A 39 -2.95 2.61 21.81
CA GLY A 39 -3.08 3.82 22.64
C GLY A 39 -4.05 4.87 22.10
N HIS A 40 -4.07 6.05 22.71
CA HIS A 40 -4.91 7.18 22.31
C HIS A 40 -4.07 8.46 22.31
N SER A 41 -4.46 9.45 21.51
CA SER A 41 -3.77 10.74 21.50
C SER A 41 -3.61 11.30 22.93
N PRO A 42 -2.42 11.77 23.33
CA PRO A 42 -1.20 11.93 22.53
C PRO A 42 -0.25 10.70 22.51
N HIS A 43 -0.56 9.64 23.27
CA HIS A 43 0.30 8.46 23.46
C HIS A 43 -0.08 7.34 22.48
N ILE A 44 0.17 7.57 21.20
CA ILE A 44 0.01 6.54 20.16
C ILE A 44 1.34 5.83 19.96
N THR A 45 1.33 4.50 20.04
CA THR A 45 2.47 3.64 19.70
C THR A 45 2.18 2.84 18.44
N SER A 46 3.23 2.52 17.68
CA SER A 46 3.14 1.68 16.49
C SER A 46 4.01 0.44 16.66
N THR A 47 3.43 -0.73 16.46
CA THR A 47 4.11 -2.03 16.49
C THR A 47 4.14 -2.62 15.09
N ASP A 48 5.34 -2.89 14.56
CA ASP A 48 5.50 -3.61 13.30
C ASP A 48 5.12 -5.08 13.52
N LEU A 49 4.13 -5.57 12.78
CA LEU A 49 3.70 -6.97 12.79
C LEU A 49 4.48 -7.82 11.78
N GLY A 50 5.41 -7.21 11.04
CA GLY A 50 6.30 -7.88 10.11
C GLY A 50 5.67 -8.15 8.74
N ILE A 51 6.29 -9.08 8.02
CA ILE A 51 5.87 -9.50 6.68
C ILE A 51 4.73 -10.51 6.80
N VAL A 52 3.62 -10.21 6.12
CA VAL A 52 2.41 -11.05 6.13
C VAL A 52 2.34 -11.94 4.89
N ALA A 53 2.88 -11.46 3.76
CA ALA A 53 2.95 -12.24 2.53
C ALA A 53 4.01 -11.70 1.57
N SER A 54 4.47 -12.57 0.68
CA SER A 54 5.25 -12.20 -0.51
C SER A 54 4.31 -12.01 -1.71
N ILE A 55 4.58 -10.98 -2.50
CA ILE A 55 3.82 -10.64 -3.71
C ILE A 55 4.79 -10.27 -4.84
N ARG A 56 4.27 -10.09 -6.05
CA ARG A 56 5.04 -9.53 -7.17
C ARG A 56 4.11 -8.69 -8.02
N LEU A 57 3.95 -7.43 -7.62
CA LEU A 57 3.09 -6.46 -8.30
C LEU A 57 3.95 -5.36 -8.91
N THR A 58 3.91 -5.21 -10.22
CA THR A 58 4.61 -4.14 -10.95
C THR A 58 3.68 -2.96 -11.12
N LEU A 59 4.11 -1.78 -10.68
CA LEU A 59 3.38 -0.53 -10.88
C LEU A 59 3.34 -0.17 -12.38
N LYS A 60 2.14 -0.06 -12.94
CA LYS A 60 1.94 0.25 -14.37
C LYS A 60 1.47 1.68 -14.60
N LYS A 61 0.63 2.18 -13.71
CA LYS A 61 0.05 3.52 -13.82
C LYS A 61 -0.26 4.06 -12.44
N VAL A 62 -0.03 5.35 -12.26
CA VAL A 62 -0.44 6.10 -11.06
C VAL A 62 -1.51 7.10 -11.45
N GLU A 63 -2.62 7.09 -10.73
CA GLU A 63 -3.71 8.04 -10.85
C GLU A 63 -3.72 8.97 -9.64
N TRP A 64 -3.62 10.27 -9.90
CA TRP A 64 -3.55 11.31 -8.88
C TRP A 64 -4.47 12.47 -9.26
N TYR A 65 -5.48 12.73 -8.44
CA TYR A 65 -6.50 13.78 -8.68
C TYR A 65 -7.05 13.81 -10.12
N GLY A 66 -7.42 12.63 -10.64
CA GLY A 66 -7.99 12.48 -11.98
C GLY A 66 -6.98 12.57 -13.14
N ARG A 67 -5.69 12.65 -12.83
CA ARG A 67 -4.60 12.69 -13.83
C ARG A 67 -3.72 11.45 -13.70
N SER A 68 -3.02 11.13 -14.78
CA SER A 68 -1.98 10.08 -14.75
C SER A 68 -0.62 10.74 -14.55
N ILE A 69 0.21 10.17 -13.68
CA ILE A 69 1.57 10.66 -13.37
C ILE A 69 2.55 9.48 -13.35
N ASP A 70 3.85 9.77 -13.52
CA ASP A 70 4.88 8.73 -13.65
C ASP A 70 5.52 8.31 -12.32
N ILE A 71 5.21 9.03 -11.24
CA ILE A 71 5.72 8.79 -9.88
C ILE A 71 4.58 8.86 -8.88
N ILE A 72 4.66 8.13 -7.77
CA ILE A 72 3.82 8.35 -6.60
C ILE A 72 4.58 9.30 -5.67
N PRO A 73 4.20 10.58 -5.52
CA PRO A 73 4.95 11.51 -4.69
C PRO A 73 4.91 11.10 -3.21
N GLY A 74 6.03 11.25 -2.52
CA GLY A 74 6.12 11.03 -1.08
C GLY A 74 5.09 11.82 -0.29
N GLY A 75 4.43 11.18 0.69
CA GLY A 75 3.39 11.79 1.52
C GLY A 75 2.01 11.93 0.87
N HIS A 76 1.86 11.57 -0.40
CA HIS A 76 0.62 11.79 -1.15
C HIS A 76 -0.21 10.52 -1.32
N SER A 77 -1.52 10.72 -1.39
CA SER A 77 -2.48 9.67 -1.74
C SER A 77 -2.57 9.51 -3.25
N ALA A 78 -2.69 8.26 -3.73
CA ALA A 78 -2.80 7.94 -5.14
C ALA A 78 -3.59 6.64 -5.36
N GLY A 79 -4.07 6.45 -6.59
CA GLY A 79 -4.59 5.19 -7.10
C GLY A 79 -3.55 4.49 -7.98
N LEU A 80 -3.30 3.20 -7.76
CA LEU A 80 -2.29 2.43 -8.47
C LEU A 80 -2.95 1.35 -9.31
N LEU A 81 -2.59 1.29 -10.59
CA LEU A 81 -2.82 0.10 -11.40
C LEU A 81 -1.54 -0.70 -11.44
N VAL A 82 -1.66 -1.98 -11.13
CA VAL A 82 -0.55 -2.91 -11.01
C VAL A 82 -0.82 -4.18 -11.80
N ASP A 83 0.24 -4.77 -12.32
CA ASP A 83 0.20 -6.10 -12.94
C ASP A 83 1.01 -7.09 -12.12
N GLY A 84 0.57 -8.35 -12.09
CA GLY A 84 1.33 -9.46 -11.52
C GLY A 84 0.57 -10.24 -10.46
N ALA A 85 1.31 -10.99 -9.65
CA ALA A 85 0.76 -11.92 -8.68
C ALA A 85 0.67 -11.27 -7.29
N GLY A 86 -0.42 -11.55 -6.57
CA GLY A 86 -0.58 -11.13 -5.18
C GLY A 86 -1.76 -10.19 -4.90
N MET A 87 -2.53 -9.78 -5.91
CA MET A 87 -3.75 -8.97 -5.70
C MET A 87 -4.79 -9.69 -4.84
N SER A 88 -5.02 -10.99 -5.05
CA SER A 88 -5.93 -11.79 -4.23
C SER A 88 -5.46 -11.89 -2.77
N ILE A 89 -4.15 -12.00 -2.56
CA ILE A 89 -3.54 -12.03 -1.23
C ILE A 89 -3.70 -10.67 -0.56
N LEU A 90 -3.45 -9.57 -1.29
CA LEU A 90 -3.65 -8.21 -0.79
C LEU A 90 -5.09 -7.98 -0.36
N ASN A 91 -6.07 -8.37 -1.17
CA ASN A 91 -7.49 -8.27 -0.83
C ASN A 91 -7.81 -9.07 0.44
N SER A 92 -7.37 -10.33 0.51
CA SER A 92 -7.55 -11.16 1.70
C SER A 92 -6.94 -10.53 2.95
N VAL A 93 -5.74 -9.94 2.85
CA VAL A 93 -5.08 -9.25 3.96
C VAL A 93 -5.84 -7.99 4.40
N LEU A 94 -6.41 -7.24 3.46
CA LEU A 94 -7.20 -6.03 3.74
C LEU A 94 -8.54 -6.38 4.38
N GLU A 95 -9.22 -7.42 3.91
CA GLU A 95 -10.50 -7.90 4.46
C GLU A 95 -10.35 -8.43 5.89
N ASN A 96 -9.23 -9.08 6.18
CA ASN A 96 -8.93 -9.66 7.50
C ASN A 96 -8.15 -8.72 8.42
N ARG A 97 -8.01 -7.44 8.09
CA ARG A 97 -7.30 -6.49 8.95
C ARG A 97 -8.14 -6.16 10.20
N LYS A 98 -7.49 -6.15 11.35
CA LYS A 98 -8.15 -5.72 12.59
C LYS A 98 -8.23 -4.20 12.64
N GLN A 99 -9.06 -3.69 13.55
CA GLN A 99 -9.13 -2.26 13.81
C GLN A 99 -7.73 -1.74 14.18
N ARG A 100 -7.33 -0.62 13.57
CA ARG A 100 -6.01 0.02 13.76
C ARG A 100 -4.81 -0.80 13.25
N GLU A 101 -5.05 -1.85 12.47
CA GLU A 101 -4.02 -2.44 11.59
C GLU A 101 -3.98 -1.68 10.26
N TYR A 102 -2.76 -1.34 9.84
CA TYR A 102 -2.48 -0.74 8.55
C TYR A 102 -1.68 -1.72 7.71
N VAL A 103 -2.03 -1.80 6.43
CA VAL A 103 -1.40 -2.70 5.47
C VAL A 103 -0.52 -1.88 4.54
N TYR A 104 0.68 -2.36 4.26
CA TYR A 104 1.62 -1.71 3.36
C TYR A 104 2.11 -2.69 2.31
N ILE A 105 2.23 -2.22 1.07
CA ILE A 105 3.03 -2.89 0.03
C ILE A 105 4.39 -2.21 -0.05
N VAL A 106 5.46 -3.01 -0.16
CA VAL A 106 6.83 -2.51 -0.08
C VAL A 106 7.58 -2.81 -1.36
N VAL A 107 8.23 -1.79 -1.91
CA VAL A 107 9.12 -1.90 -3.06
C VAL A 107 10.43 -2.55 -2.61
N GLN A 108 10.97 -3.46 -3.42
CA GLN A 108 12.31 -4.02 -3.22
C GLN A 108 13.39 -2.96 -3.47
#